data_AF-A0A538BJW6-F1
#
_entry.id   AF-A0A538BJW6-F1
#
_cell.length_a   1.000
_cell.length_b   1.000
_cell.length_c   1.000
_cell.angle_alpha   90.00
_cell.angle_beta   90.00
_cell.angle_gamma   90.00
#
_symmetry.space_group_name_H-M   'P 1'
#
loop_
_entity.id
_entity.type
_entity.pdbx_description
1 polymer ?
#
loop_
_entity_poly.entity_id
_entity_poly.type
_entity_poly.pdbx_seq_one_letter_code
_entity_poly.pdbx_strand_id
1 'polypeptide(L)' 'MCRSIKRLREGSEVAPPDEVRDAALQFVRKVSGFRQPSARHRDAFDRAVDEVAEASQALLDAVARELA' A
#
# COMPACT_ATOMS: atom_id res chain seq x y z
N MET A 1 -7.50 2.13 14.83
CA MET A 1 -6.12 2.40 14.37
C MET A 1 -5.79 1.37 13.30
N CYS A 2 -5.52 1.78 12.05
CA CYS A 2 -5.29 0.87 10.93
C CYS A 2 -3.94 0.16 11.12
N ARG A 3 -3.94 -1.13 11.45
CA ARG A 3 -2.73 -1.88 11.82
C ARG A 3 -1.60 -1.87 10.77
N SER A 4 -1.94 -1.70 9.50
CA SER A 4 -0.98 -1.71 8.38
C SER A 4 -0.59 -0.32 7.87
N ILE A 5 -1.21 0.76 8.36
CA ILE A 5 -0.80 2.13 8.00
C ILE A 5 0.23 2.59 9.03
N LYS A 6 1.51 2.32 8.73
CA LYS A 6 2.69 2.66 9.54
C LYS A 6 3.82 3.14 8.63
N ARG A 7 4.92 3.63 9.20
CA ARG A 7 6.14 3.87 8.42
C ARG A 7 6.68 2.51 7.92
N LEU A 8 6.94 2.42 6.62
CA LEU A 8 7.41 1.20 5.94
C LEU A 8 8.89 1.26 5.55
N ARG A 9 9.66 2.07 6.27
CA ARG A 9 11.11 2.15 6.12
C ARG A 9 11.76 2.51 7.44
N GLU A 10 12.99 2.05 7.63
CA GLU A 10 13.88 2.47 8.70
C GLU A 10 15.21 2.89 8.05
N GLY A 11 15.52 4.20 8.07
CA GLY A 11 16.62 4.72 7.26
C GLY A 11 16.41 4.48 5.76
N SER A 12 17.38 3.83 5.12
CA SER A 12 17.38 3.37 3.72
C SER A 12 16.83 1.95 3.55
N GLU A 13 16.49 1.24 4.63
CA GLU A 13 15.89 -0.09 4.54
C GLU A 13 14.38 0.03 4.33
N VAL A 14 13.86 -0.66 3.30
CA VAL A 14 12.44 -0.67 2.93
C VAL A 14 11.78 -1.96 3.43
N ALA A 15 10.55 -1.85 3.91
CA ALA A 15 9.75 -3.00 4.35
C ALA A 15 9.46 -3.97 3.18
N PRO A 16 9.17 -5.25 3.47
CA PRO A 16 8.84 -6.22 2.44
C PRO A 16 7.64 -5.80 1.56
N PRO A 17 7.59 -6.19 0.28
CA PRO A 17 6.50 -5.84 -0.63
C PRO A 17 5.10 -6.23 -0.12
N ASP A 18 5.00 -7.34 0.62
CA ASP A 18 3.73 -7.78 1.22
C ASP A 18 3.20 -6.77 2.25
N GLU A 19 4.07 -6.13 3.04
CA GLU A 19 3.67 -5.10 3.99
C GLU A 19 3.22 -3.81 3.29
N VAL A 20 3.86 -3.47 2.16
CA VAL A 20 3.46 -2.36 1.30
C VAL A 20 2.07 -2.61 0.71
N ARG A 21 1.82 -3.83 0.21
CA ARG A 21 0.51 -4.23 -0.31
C ARG A 21 -0.56 -4.26 0.77
N ASP A 22 -0.23 -4.69 1.98
CA ASP A 22 -1.13 -4.64 3.14
C ASP A 22 -1.50 -3.20 3.52
N ALA A 23 -0.55 -2.27 3.46
CA ALA A 23 -0.80 -0.85 3.67
C ALA A 23 -1.70 -0.27 2.57
N ALA A 24 -1.42 -0.59 1.30
CA ALA A 24 -2.24 -0.21 0.15
C ALA A 24 -3.68 -0.71 0.30
N LEU A 25 -3.87 -1.96 0.71
CA LEU A 25 -5.19 -2.53 0.99
C LEU A 25 -5.95 -1.72 2.05
N GLN A 26 -5.30 -1.35 3.15
CA GLN A 26 -5.95 -0.54 4.19
C GLN A 26 -6.28 0.88 3.71
N PHE A 27 -5.41 1.48 2.88
CA PHE A 27 -5.66 2.77 2.25
C PHE A 27 -6.89 2.72 1.33
N VAL A 28 -6.94 1.76 0.42
CA VAL A 28 -8.06 1.61 -0.53
C VAL A 28 -9.36 1.31 0.22
N ARG A 29 -9.34 0.47 1.26
CA ARG A 29 -10.52 0.27 2.14
C ARG A 29 -11.01 1.59 2.74
N LYS A 30 -10.09 2.42 3.21
CA LYS A 30 -10.41 3.69 3.86
C LYS A 30 -11.00 4.70 2.89
N VAL A 31 -10.44 4.83 1.68
CA VAL A 31 -10.88 5.80 0.67
C VAL A 31 -12.17 5.36 -0.02
N SER A 32 -12.30 4.08 -0.35
CA SER A 32 -13.50 3.54 -1.01
C SER A 32 -14.70 3.39 -0.07
N GLY A 33 -14.48 3.35 1.25
CA GLY A 33 -15.51 3.01 2.23
C GLY A 33 -15.88 1.52 2.27
N PHE A 34 -15.26 0.68 1.43
CA PHE A 34 -15.48 -0.76 1.44
C PHE A 34 -14.54 -1.45 2.42
N ARG A 35 -15.10 -2.19 3.39
CA ARG A 35 -14.31 -3.17 4.14
C ARG A 35 -14.06 -4.44 3.32
N GLN A 36 -15.06 -4.85 2.55
CA GLN A 36 -15.01 -5.93 1.59
C GLN A 36 -15.83 -5.50 0.37
N PRO A 37 -15.24 -5.45 -0.84
CA PRO A 37 -15.97 -5.07 -2.04
C PRO A 37 -16.99 -6.15 -2.40
N SER A 38 -18.12 -5.73 -2.99
CA SER A 38 -19.06 -6.65 -3.63
C SER A 38 -18.44 -7.22 -4.91
N ALA A 39 -19.02 -8.29 -5.47
CA ALA A 39 -18.55 -8.89 -6.72
C ALA A 39 -18.45 -7.86 -7.86
N ARG A 40 -19.38 -6.90 -7.92
CA ARG A 40 -19.40 -5.83 -8.94
C ARG A 40 -18.19 -4.89 -8.87
N HIS A 41 -17.64 -4.64 -7.68
CA HIS A 41 -16.55 -3.69 -7.49
C HIS A 41 -15.19 -4.36 -7.23
N ARG A 42 -15.15 -5.70 -7.21
CA ARG A 42 -13.96 -6.47 -6.87
C ARG A 42 -12.77 -6.11 -7.77
N ASP A 43 -12.96 -6.16 -9.08
CA ASP A 43 -11.88 -5.92 -10.03
C ASP A 43 -11.30 -4.50 -9.90
N ALA A 44 -12.18 -3.49 -9.77
CA ALA A 44 -11.76 -2.11 -9.57
C ALA A 44 -11.05 -1.90 -8.23
N PHE A 45 -11.52 -2.57 -7.17
CA PHE A 45 -10.93 -2.51 -5.84
C PHE A 45 -9.55 -3.17 -5.81
N ASP A 46 -9.44 -4.40 -6.33
CA ASP A 46 -8.20 -5.17 -6.33
C ASP A 46 -7.13 -4.47 -7.20
N ARG A 47 -7.52 -3.97 -8.37
CA ARG A 47 -6.64 -3.14 -9.22
C ARG A 47 -6.13 -1.90 -8.50
N ALA A 48 -6.99 -1.18 -7.78
CA ALA A 48 -6.58 0.01 -7.03
C ALA A 48 -5.59 -0.34 -5.89
N VAL A 49 -5.74 -1.51 -5.26
CA VAL A 49 -4.78 -1.99 -4.25
C VAL A 49 -3.42 -2.22 -4.88
N ASP A 50 -3.37 -2.89 -6.03
CA ASP A 50 -2.11 -3.20 -6.70
C ASP A 50 -1.42 -1.92 -7.23
N GLU A 51 -2.16 -1.00 -7.86
CA GLU A 51 -1.61 0.29 -8.34
C GLU A 51 -1.05 1.15 -7.18
N VAL A 52 -1.74 1.20 -6.04
CA VAL A 52 -1.27 1.93 -4.85
C VAL A 52 -0.04 1.25 -4.25
N ALA A 53 0.01 -0.09 -4.23
CA ALA A 53 1.16 -0.83 -3.74
C ALA A 53 2.40 -0.57 -4.61
N GLU A 54 2.26 -0.62 -5.93
CA GLU A 54 3.34 -0.33 -6.88
C GLU A 54 3.86 1.11 -6.73
N ALA A 55 2.96 2.10 -6.68
CA ALA A 55 3.34 3.49 -6.49
C ALA A 55 4.04 3.72 -5.14
N SER A 56 3.58 3.05 -4.09
CA SER A 56 4.18 3.14 -2.76
C SER A 56 5.57 2.50 -2.71
N GLN A 57 5.75 1.33 -3.35
CA GLN A 57 7.05 0.68 -3.45
C GLN A 57 8.05 1.57 -4.21
N ALA A 58 7.65 2.12 -5.36
CA ALA A 58 8.49 3.00 -6.15
C ALA A 58 8.93 4.24 -5.37
N LEU A 59 8.03 4.83 -4.56
CA LEU A 59 8.35 5.93 -3.66
C LEU A 59 9.37 5.50 -2.59
N LEU A 60 9.13 4.37 -1.91
CA LEU A 60 10.01 3.89 -0.85
C LEU A 60 11.41 3.59 -1.38
N ASP A 61 11.52 2.95 -2.55
CA ASP A 61 12.80 2.66 -3.19
C ASP A 61 13.54 3.95 -3.61
N ALA A 62 12.82 4.95 -4.13
CA ALA A 62 13.41 6.23 -4.49
C ALA A 62 13.97 6.96 -3.26
N VAL A 63 13.17 7.06 -2.21
CA VAL A 63 13.60 7.68 -0.94
C VAL A 63 14.76 6.91 -0.32
N ALA A 64 14.75 5.57 -0.36
CA ALA A 64 15.84 4.75 0.15
C ALA A 64 17.17 5.02 -0.58
N ARG A 65 17.13 5.16 -1.92
CA ARG A 65 18.31 5.50 -2.73
C ARG A 65 18.88 6.88 -2.42
N GLU A 66 18.03 7.85 -2.11
CA GLU A 66 18.45 9.22 -1.78
C GLU A 66 19.06 9.36 -0.37
N LEU A 67 18.77 8.41 0.51
CA LEU A 67 19.29 8.38 1.89
C LEU A 67 20.58 7.55 2.05
N ALA A 68 20.97 6.80 1.02
CA ALA A 68 22.18 5.99 0.98
C ALA A 68 23.41 6.83 0.59
#